data_AF-A0A443JXY8-F1
#
_entry.id   AF-A0A443JXY8-F1
#
_cell.length_a   1.000
_cell.length_b   1.000
_cell.length_c   1.000
_cell.angle_alpha   90.00
_cell.angle_beta   90.00
_cell.angle_gamma   90.00
#
_symmetry.space_group_name_H-M   'P 1'
#
loop_
_entity.id
_entity.type
_entity.pdbx_description
1 polymer ?
#
loop_
_entity_poly.entity_id
_entity_poly.type
_entity_poly.pdbx_seq_one_letter_code
_entity_poly.pdbx_strand_id
1 'polypeptide(L)'
;MKLLIRQHLFGMKERGGLDVLLPQLLSQMGFEVIHHPRIGGRQAGVDVAAVGPDPDANDRQTLHLFVIKSGDVGRGDWDGSLQAVRPSLGEVVDDYIPNRVPAQFRSLPIAVCVCMGGEIQEGVRAQWKGFADREGSDQIAFREWNGERLANLIMSGLLSAELLDPAHRAHFQKAVALVSEPDASYDNFRTLLDALSEDINDSPHGTTRLRQMMICLWILVGNGLDAGNLDAPYRACELAMLHAWDAHRRGGGDMAATHQKVRGEVLDHVLGLYLTVADRLIVEKIGPHALKRHALSASVRSRSALDVNLALFETMGRAVLLGLWHHYLACVSDGDEQVAHLRKRDAIVDIVIAMINANPTLVMPMRDDHQIEIGLLMLLAQGSGRIASVDGYLQEIGNRLAYRYVRRRLWLTHFQDYRELLRHPVNRGNDYFQRSTRGSVLVPFVLTGLERLGATEAHSFLLHVVRQHLGHMTQQLWVPSEETDNVLWRQGRSIGYGIPVGTGEIDGSTVSLSEEADGIAADHDAILKTEAISRGLVPLFLTACRHHRLPLPPHFWFLAGGQSDDNQGQAVEEPAASDVNNP
;
A
#
# COMPACT_ATOMS: atom_id res chain seq x y z
N MET A 1 9.17 14.79 19.97
CA MET A 1 9.17 14.72 18.48
C MET A 1 10.56 14.50 17.92
N LYS A 2 11.53 15.39 18.17
CA LYS A 2 12.93 15.20 17.71
C LYS A 2 13.54 13.84 18.05
N LEU A 3 13.35 13.35 19.28
CA LEU A 3 13.81 12.01 19.69
C LEU A 3 13.24 10.89 18.81
N LEU A 4 11.94 10.95 18.47
CA LEU A 4 11.26 9.96 17.64
C LEU A 4 11.79 9.99 16.19
N ILE A 5 12.05 11.19 15.66
CA ILE A 5 12.63 11.37 14.32
C ILE A 5 14.06 10.80 14.29
N ARG A 6 14.87 11.10 15.32
CA ARG A 6 16.24 10.59 15.43
C ARG A 6 16.26 9.07 15.52
N GLN A 7 15.38 8.47 16.31
CA GLN A 7 15.26 7.01 16.40
C GLN A 7 14.86 6.39 15.06
N HIS A 8 13.93 7.02 14.33
CA HIS A 8 13.56 6.57 13.00
C HIS A 8 14.71 6.68 12.00
N LEU A 9 15.43 7.82 11.97
CA LEU A 9 16.61 8.02 11.13
C LEU A 9 17.69 6.97 11.40
N PHE A 10 17.93 6.64 12.67
CA PHE A 10 18.89 5.61 13.06
C PHE A 10 18.58 4.25 12.43
N GLY A 11 17.30 3.88 12.34
CA GLY A 11 16.85 2.63 11.73
C GLY A 11 16.71 2.66 10.21
N MET A 12 16.92 3.80 9.54
CA MET A 12 16.81 3.89 8.08
C MET A 12 17.99 3.20 7.38
N LYS A 13 17.66 2.49 6.30
CA LYS A 13 18.64 1.94 5.36
C LYS A 13 19.18 3.04 4.44
N GLU A 14 20.32 2.77 3.82
CA GLU A 14 20.89 3.61 2.76
C GLU A 14 19.92 3.73 1.58
N ARG A 15 19.58 2.57 0.97
CA ARG A 15 18.68 2.47 -0.18
C ARG A 15 17.22 2.40 0.22
N GLY A 16 16.38 3.16 -0.47
CA GLY A 16 14.95 3.27 -0.18
C GLY A 16 14.66 3.91 1.18
N GLY A 17 15.61 4.68 1.72
CA GLY A 17 15.58 5.26 3.05
C GLY A 17 16.17 6.66 3.03
N LEU A 18 17.42 6.81 3.49
CA LEU A 18 18.08 8.11 3.53
C LEU A 18 18.31 8.72 2.14
N ASP A 19 18.58 7.88 1.14
CA ASP A 19 18.76 8.29 -0.26
C ASP A 19 17.49 8.90 -0.90
N VAL A 20 16.32 8.55 -0.38
CA VAL A 20 15.02 9.11 -0.76
C VAL A 20 14.68 10.34 0.08
N LEU A 21 14.91 10.29 1.39
CA LEU A 21 14.56 11.36 2.31
C LEU A 21 15.42 12.60 2.11
N LEU A 22 16.73 12.42 1.93
CA LEU A 22 17.68 13.53 1.88
C LEU A 22 17.40 14.48 0.70
N PRO A 23 17.22 14.03 -0.55
CA PRO A 23 16.84 14.92 -1.66
C PRO A 23 15.57 15.73 -1.38
N GLN A 24 14.58 15.10 -0.74
CA GLN A 24 13.33 15.77 -0.40
C GLN A 24 13.52 16.86 0.66
N LEU A 25 14.32 16.57 1.69
CA LEU A 25 14.68 17.53 2.72
C LEU A 25 15.48 18.71 2.15
N LEU A 26 16.50 18.43 1.33
CA LEU A 26 17.33 19.44 0.69
C LEU A 26 16.49 20.37 -0.19
N SER A 27 15.60 19.81 -1.01
CA SER A 27 14.70 20.60 -1.85
C SER A 27 13.82 21.56 -1.03
N GLN A 28 13.36 21.15 0.15
CA GLN A 28 12.55 21.99 1.04
C GLN A 28 13.38 23.07 1.73
N MET A 29 14.67 22.83 1.91
CA MET A 29 15.62 23.81 2.43
C MET A 29 16.10 24.79 1.35
N GLY A 30 15.53 24.74 0.13
CA GLY A 30 15.89 25.63 -0.98
C GLY A 30 17.11 25.20 -1.78
N PHE A 31 17.54 23.93 -1.67
CA PHE A 31 18.63 23.39 -2.47
C PHE A 31 18.13 22.93 -3.84
N GLU A 32 18.95 23.13 -4.86
CA GLU A 32 18.80 22.52 -6.18
C GLU A 32 19.46 21.14 -6.18
N VAL A 33 18.68 20.07 -6.22
CA VAL A 33 19.21 18.70 -6.29
C VAL A 33 19.58 18.37 -7.74
N ILE A 34 20.88 18.27 -8.01
CA ILE A 34 21.43 18.09 -9.35
C ILE A 34 21.67 16.61 -9.70
N HIS A 35 21.85 15.75 -8.70
CA HIS A 35 22.07 14.32 -8.90
C HIS A 35 21.23 13.50 -7.92
N HIS A 36 20.46 12.56 -8.47
CA HIS A 36 19.70 11.56 -7.73
C HIS A 36 20.41 10.20 -7.82
N PRO A 37 20.29 9.34 -6.81
CA PRO A 37 20.82 7.98 -6.85
C PRO A 37 20.23 7.22 -8.07
N ARG A 38 21.08 6.59 -8.89
CA ARG A 38 20.68 5.74 -10.04
C ARG A 38 21.12 4.29 -9.87
N ILE A 39 20.25 3.34 -10.22
CA ILE A 39 20.58 1.91 -10.23
C ILE A 39 21.53 1.59 -11.40
N GLY A 40 22.59 0.81 -11.13
CA GLY A 40 23.42 0.18 -12.17
C GLY A 40 24.58 1.01 -12.75
N GLY A 41 24.73 2.28 -12.38
CA GLY A 41 25.86 3.14 -12.80
C GLY A 41 26.94 3.27 -11.74
N ARG A 42 28.21 3.40 -12.15
CA ARG A 42 29.32 3.73 -11.22
C ARG A 42 29.18 5.20 -10.79
N GLN A 43 28.81 5.42 -9.52
CA GLN A 43 28.49 6.75 -8.96
C GLN A 43 29.69 7.51 -8.37
N ALA A 44 30.91 6.96 -8.48
CA ALA A 44 32.15 7.59 -8.00
C ALA A 44 32.04 8.12 -6.55
N GLY A 45 31.49 7.28 -5.68
CA GLY A 45 31.30 7.58 -4.26
C GLY A 45 30.18 8.57 -3.89
N VAL A 46 29.53 9.28 -4.84
CA VAL A 46 28.49 10.28 -4.52
C VAL A 46 27.09 9.74 -4.76
N ASP A 47 26.29 9.65 -3.69
CA ASP A 47 24.89 9.19 -3.77
C ASP A 47 23.95 10.34 -4.19
N VAL A 48 24.09 11.51 -3.56
CA VAL A 48 23.27 12.71 -3.84
C VAL A 48 24.19 13.91 -4.02
N ALA A 49 23.89 14.76 -5.01
CA ALA A 49 24.56 16.05 -5.16
C ALA A 49 23.53 17.17 -5.25
N ALA A 50 23.79 18.26 -4.54
CA ALA A 50 22.90 19.42 -4.48
C ALA A 50 23.66 20.73 -4.34
N VAL A 51 23.12 21.82 -4.88
CA VAL A 51 23.66 23.16 -4.73
C VAL A 51 22.72 23.99 -3.87
N GLY A 52 23.24 24.66 -2.85
CA GLY A 52 22.40 25.42 -1.93
C GLY A 52 23.18 26.24 -0.92
N PRO A 53 22.47 26.94 -0.03
CA PRO A 53 23.08 27.71 1.04
C PRO A 53 23.73 26.79 2.07
N ASP A 54 24.93 27.17 2.49
CA ASP A 54 25.73 26.38 3.41
C ASP A 54 25.71 26.93 4.84
N PRO A 55 24.98 26.30 5.77
CA PRO A 55 24.88 26.79 7.15
C PRO A 55 26.21 26.72 7.92
N ASP A 56 27.17 25.89 7.50
CA ASP A 56 28.50 25.83 8.12
C ASP A 56 29.50 26.81 7.47
N ALA A 57 29.08 27.53 6.42
CA ALA A 57 29.89 28.49 5.68
C ALA A 57 29.14 29.82 5.44
N ASN A 58 28.44 30.33 6.47
CA ASN A 58 27.67 31.58 6.46
C ASN A 58 26.65 31.67 5.31
N ASP A 59 25.94 30.57 5.05
CA ASP A 59 24.94 30.42 3.99
C ASP A 59 25.46 30.73 2.58
N ARG A 60 26.78 30.63 2.37
CA ARG A 60 27.39 30.76 1.04
C ARG A 60 26.85 29.65 0.14
N GLN A 61 26.64 29.97 -1.14
CA GLN A 61 26.26 28.97 -2.14
C GLN A 61 27.41 27.96 -2.33
N THR A 62 27.12 26.69 -2.06
CA THR A 62 28.11 25.59 -2.03
C THR A 62 27.55 24.38 -2.78
N LEU A 63 28.44 23.62 -3.44
CA LEU A 63 28.13 22.31 -3.99
C LEU A 63 28.29 21.24 -2.90
N HIS A 64 27.19 20.62 -2.50
CA HIS A 64 27.16 19.55 -1.51
C HIS A 64 27.16 18.19 -2.20
N LEU A 65 28.15 17.35 -1.88
CA LEU A 65 28.27 15.98 -2.35
C LEU A 65 28.06 15.04 -1.17
N PHE A 66 27.00 14.24 -1.20
CA PHE A 66 26.61 13.38 -0.09
C PHE A 66 27.02 11.93 -0.33
N VAL A 67 27.65 11.34 0.68
CA VAL A 67 27.91 9.91 0.80
C VAL A 67 27.01 9.39 1.92
N ILE A 68 26.09 8.49 1.60
CA ILE A 68 25.02 8.06 2.50
C ILE A 68 25.38 6.72 3.16
N LYS A 69 25.22 6.65 4.50
CA LYS A 69 25.38 5.44 5.31
C LYS A 69 24.23 5.21 6.28
N SER A 70 23.88 3.95 6.52
CA SER A 70 22.85 3.58 7.49
C SER A 70 23.41 3.47 8.90
N GLY A 71 22.64 3.88 9.91
CA GLY A 71 23.01 3.72 11.32
C GLY A 71 24.31 4.43 11.72
N ASP A 72 25.04 3.82 12.65
CA ASP A 72 26.35 4.30 13.09
C ASP A 72 27.48 3.88 12.14
N VAL A 73 28.50 4.72 12.01
CA VAL A 73 29.74 4.39 11.28
C VAL A 73 30.77 3.93 12.29
N GLY A 74 30.96 2.62 12.35
CA GLY A 74 32.01 1.96 13.12
C GLY A 74 33.26 1.70 12.30
N ARG A 75 34.23 0.97 12.90
CA ARG A 75 35.50 0.66 12.23
C ARG A 75 35.33 -0.16 10.95
N GLY A 76 34.35 -1.06 10.92
CA GLY A 76 34.04 -1.85 9.73
C GLY A 76 33.48 -0.99 8.60
N ASP A 77 32.64 -0.02 8.93
CA ASP A 77 32.00 0.88 7.96
C ASP A 77 32.94 1.97 7.45
N TRP A 78 34.01 2.25 8.19
CA TRP A 78 35.01 3.23 7.80
C TRP A 78 35.89 2.76 6.63
N ASP A 79 36.49 1.56 6.73
CA ASP A 79 37.49 1.09 5.76
C ASP A 79 37.42 -0.43 5.48
N GLY A 80 36.35 -1.10 5.89
CA GLY A 80 36.25 -2.57 5.84
C GLY A 80 35.84 -3.15 4.48
N SER A 81 35.40 -2.33 3.52
CA SER A 81 34.96 -2.80 2.20
C SER A 81 35.10 -1.72 1.14
N LEU A 82 34.97 -2.06 -0.15
CA LEU A 82 34.95 -1.09 -1.25
C LEU A 82 33.78 -0.10 -1.16
N GLN A 83 32.72 -0.45 -0.44
CA GLN A 83 31.56 0.43 -0.20
C GLN A 83 31.65 1.15 1.16
N ALA A 84 32.76 1.03 1.88
CA ALA A 84 32.97 1.74 3.14
C ALA A 84 33.13 3.25 2.91
N VAL A 85 33.05 4.02 3.99
CA VAL A 85 33.07 5.50 3.94
C VAL A 85 34.36 6.01 3.33
N ARG A 86 35.53 5.57 3.81
CA ARG A 86 36.83 6.09 3.36
C ARG A 86 37.09 5.79 1.87
N PRO A 87 36.88 4.57 1.35
CA PRO A 87 36.99 4.31 -0.08
C PRO A 87 36.02 5.15 -0.92
N SER A 88 34.78 5.33 -0.46
CA SER A 88 33.79 6.17 -1.16
C SER A 88 34.24 7.63 -1.21
N LEU A 89 34.72 8.19 -0.10
CA LEU A 89 35.29 9.54 -0.05
C LEU A 89 36.52 9.68 -0.94
N GLY A 90 37.35 8.64 -1.03
CA GLY A 90 38.45 8.57 -1.99
C GLY A 90 37.95 8.69 -3.44
N GLU A 91 36.93 7.94 -3.83
CA GLU A 91 36.32 8.08 -5.17
C GLU A 91 35.74 9.48 -5.42
N VAL A 92 35.20 10.15 -4.40
CA VAL A 92 34.72 11.54 -4.53
C VAL A 92 35.87 12.48 -4.89
N VAL A 93 37.01 12.36 -4.18
CA VAL A 93 38.19 13.21 -4.39
C VAL A 93 38.89 12.89 -5.71
N ASP A 94 39.06 11.60 -6.01
CA ASP A 94 39.90 11.13 -7.11
C ASP A 94 39.17 11.08 -8.46
N ASP A 95 37.84 10.84 -8.48
CA ASP A 95 37.04 10.74 -9.70
C ASP A 95 35.95 11.81 -9.79
N TYR A 96 35.08 11.94 -8.78
CA TYR A 96 33.89 12.78 -8.91
C TYR A 96 34.23 14.27 -9.07
N ILE A 97 35.01 14.83 -8.15
CA ILE A 97 35.35 16.25 -8.15
C ILE A 97 36.10 16.66 -9.44
N PRO A 98 37.15 15.94 -9.88
CA PRO A 98 37.90 16.33 -11.08
C PRO A 98 37.11 16.14 -12.39
N ASN A 99 36.35 15.04 -12.50
CA ASN A 99 35.83 14.59 -13.80
C ASN A 99 34.33 14.81 -13.98
N ARG A 100 33.55 14.89 -12.90
CA ARG A 100 32.07 14.80 -12.96
C ARG A 100 31.33 16.05 -12.50
N VAL A 101 32.00 17.00 -11.84
CA VAL A 101 31.39 18.28 -11.45
C VAL A 101 31.07 19.11 -12.71
N PRO A 102 29.80 19.47 -12.93
CA PRO A 102 29.40 20.30 -14.07
C PRO A 102 30.15 21.63 -14.11
N ALA A 103 30.50 22.10 -15.30
CA ALA A 103 31.32 23.30 -15.50
C ALA A 103 30.77 24.53 -14.76
N GLN A 104 29.45 24.69 -14.72
CA GLN A 104 28.75 25.78 -14.04
C GLN A 104 28.93 25.82 -12.51
N PHE A 105 29.33 24.70 -11.88
CA PHE A 105 29.50 24.59 -10.43
C PHE A 105 30.96 24.49 -9.98
N ARG A 106 31.93 24.45 -10.90
CA ARG A 106 33.37 24.28 -10.57
C ARG A 106 33.97 25.43 -9.76
N SER A 107 33.38 26.62 -9.83
CA SER A 107 33.81 27.81 -9.10
C SER A 107 33.23 27.88 -7.68
N LEU A 108 32.25 27.03 -7.35
CA LEU A 108 31.66 26.99 -6.02
C LEU A 108 32.58 26.24 -5.05
N PRO A 109 32.58 26.60 -3.75
CA PRO A 109 33.11 25.73 -2.70
C PRO A 109 32.41 24.37 -2.74
N ILE A 110 33.11 23.32 -2.32
CA ILE A 110 32.59 21.95 -2.29
C ILE A 110 32.55 21.47 -0.84
N ALA A 111 31.38 20.98 -0.41
CA ALA A 111 31.20 20.33 0.88
C ALA A 111 30.89 18.84 0.67
N VAL A 112 31.85 17.96 0.99
CA VAL A 112 31.66 16.51 0.96
C VAL A 112 31.09 16.06 2.31
N CYS A 113 29.85 15.60 2.31
CA CYS A 113 29.06 15.34 3.49
C CYS A 113 28.84 13.83 3.67
N VAL A 114 29.35 13.24 4.75
CA VAL A 114 28.97 11.90 5.17
C VAL A 114 27.63 12.00 5.89
N CYS A 115 26.57 11.55 5.23
CA CYS A 115 25.19 11.61 5.70
C CYS A 115 24.77 10.26 6.28
N MET A 116 24.28 10.26 7.51
CA MET A 116 23.97 9.02 8.22
C MET A 116 22.89 9.19 9.29
N GLY A 117 22.14 8.11 9.49
CA GLY A 117 21.04 8.07 10.45
C GLY A 117 21.48 8.02 11.92
N GLY A 118 22.66 7.45 12.18
CA GLY A 118 23.30 7.41 13.49
C GLY A 118 24.44 8.42 13.60
N GLU A 119 25.55 8.01 14.21
CA GLU A 119 26.69 8.86 14.52
C GLU A 119 28.03 8.20 14.11
N ILE A 120 29.06 8.99 13.86
CA ILE A 120 30.42 8.44 13.73
C ILE A 120 30.89 8.01 15.12
N GLN A 121 31.16 6.71 15.30
CA GLN A 121 31.56 6.17 16.59
C GLN A 121 32.93 6.69 17.02
N GLU A 122 33.15 6.81 18.33
CA GLU A 122 34.40 7.33 18.92
C GLU A 122 35.65 6.61 18.39
N GLY A 123 35.54 5.31 18.14
CA GLY A 123 36.62 4.48 17.60
C GLY A 123 37.10 4.85 16.19
N VAL A 124 36.37 5.70 15.47
CA VAL A 124 36.66 6.18 14.10
C VAL A 124 36.89 7.69 14.05
N ARG A 125 36.50 8.46 15.08
CA ARG A 125 36.59 9.93 15.12
C ARG A 125 37.96 10.49 14.75
N ALA A 126 39.03 9.90 15.28
CA ALA A 126 40.40 10.32 14.97
C ALA A 126 40.78 10.07 13.50
N GLN A 127 40.29 8.97 12.92
CA GLN A 127 40.56 8.61 11.52
C GLN A 127 39.77 9.50 10.56
N TRP A 128 38.49 9.76 10.88
CA TRP A 128 37.66 10.74 10.18
C TRP A 128 38.32 12.11 10.17
N LYS A 129 38.71 12.62 11.34
CA LYS A 129 39.37 13.93 11.45
C LYS A 129 40.67 13.97 10.67
N GLY A 130 41.53 12.95 10.81
CA GLY A 130 42.79 12.87 10.06
C GLY A 130 42.59 12.79 8.54
N PHE A 131 41.50 12.18 8.06
CA PHE A 131 41.14 12.19 6.65
C PHE A 131 40.66 13.59 6.21
N ALA A 132 39.71 14.17 6.93
CA ALA A 132 39.16 15.50 6.65
C ALA A 132 40.24 16.60 6.62
N ASP A 133 41.20 16.54 7.57
CA ASP A 133 42.30 17.50 7.65
C ASP A 133 43.33 17.30 6.51
N ARG A 134 43.53 16.07 6.03
CA ARG A 134 44.52 15.75 4.99
C ARG A 134 44.01 16.05 3.59
N GLU A 135 42.77 15.67 3.29
CA GLU A 135 42.17 15.85 1.96
C GLU A 135 41.42 17.19 1.84
N GLY A 136 41.17 17.87 2.97
CA GLY A 136 40.50 19.16 3.01
C GLY A 136 41.38 20.30 2.49
N SER A 137 40.73 21.34 1.95
CA SER A 137 41.37 22.56 1.47
C SER A 137 40.43 23.76 1.61
N ASP A 138 40.90 24.96 1.27
CA ASP A 138 40.04 26.16 1.22
C ASP A 138 38.84 26.01 0.26
N GLN A 139 38.94 25.08 -0.70
CA GLN A 139 37.89 24.80 -1.67
C GLN A 139 37.03 23.57 -1.30
N ILE A 140 37.58 22.60 -0.55
CA ILE A 140 36.91 21.32 -0.24
C ILE A 140 36.84 21.14 1.28
N ALA A 141 35.62 21.08 1.81
CA ALA A 141 35.36 20.80 3.22
C ALA A 141 34.69 19.44 3.40
N PHE A 142 35.15 18.65 4.37
CA PHE A 142 34.51 17.39 4.76
C PHE A 142 33.63 17.59 6.00
N ARG A 143 32.41 17.05 5.96
CA ARG A 143 31.41 17.27 7.01
C ARG A 143 30.65 16.02 7.40
N GLU A 144 30.19 16.04 8.64
CA GLU A 144 29.30 15.04 9.20
C GLU A 144 27.86 15.57 9.20
N TRP A 145 26.96 14.79 8.61
CA TRP A 145 25.52 14.98 8.66
C TRP A 145 24.89 13.78 9.36
N ASN A 146 24.92 13.81 10.69
CA ASN A 146 24.40 12.75 11.54
C ASN A 146 22.88 12.84 11.77
N GLY A 147 22.31 11.82 12.42
CA GLY A 147 20.89 11.73 12.70
C GLY A 147 20.34 12.89 13.53
N GLU A 148 21.15 13.46 14.42
CA GLU A 148 20.78 14.63 15.23
C GLU A 148 20.60 15.88 14.36
N ARG A 149 21.54 16.12 13.43
CA ARG A 149 21.45 17.22 12.45
C ARG A 149 20.26 17.01 11.52
N LEU A 150 20.10 15.83 10.95
CA LEU A 150 18.96 15.51 10.07
C LEU A 150 17.62 15.69 10.80
N ALA A 151 17.51 15.23 12.05
CA ALA A 151 16.29 15.43 12.85
C ALA A 151 15.97 16.91 13.09
N ASN A 152 16.99 17.75 13.34
CA ASN A 152 16.80 19.19 13.44
C ASN A 152 16.29 19.78 12.12
N LEU A 153 16.88 19.40 10.99
CA LEU A 153 16.49 19.89 9.66
C LEU A 153 15.06 19.48 9.30
N ILE A 154 14.65 18.25 9.61
CA ILE A 154 13.26 17.81 9.42
C ILE A 154 12.31 18.62 10.30
N MET A 155 12.69 18.90 11.55
CA MET A 155 11.88 19.69 12.48
C MET A 155 11.77 21.16 12.07
N SER A 156 12.86 21.78 11.59
CA SER A 156 12.90 23.19 11.22
C SER A 156 12.39 23.46 9.81
N GLY A 157 12.49 22.49 8.91
CA GLY A 157 11.93 22.53 7.55
C GLY A 157 10.58 21.84 7.51
N LEU A 158 10.58 20.55 7.15
CA LEU A 158 9.37 19.78 6.81
C LEU A 158 8.27 19.76 7.89
N LEU A 159 8.62 19.78 9.17
CA LEU A 159 7.67 19.75 10.29
C LEU A 159 7.62 21.07 11.08
N SER A 160 8.06 22.18 10.47
CA SER A 160 8.04 23.50 11.11
C SER A 160 6.63 23.90 11.54
N ALA A 161 6.50 24.81 12.51
CA ALA A 161 5.18 25.23 13.00
C ALA A 161 4.34 25.97 11.94
N GLU A 162 5.00 26.60 10.97
CA GLU A 162 4.35 27.24 9.81
C GLU A 162 3.80 26.20 8.84
N LEU A 163 4.45 25.05 8.78
CA LEU A 163 4.19 23.99 7.84
C LEU A 163 3.36 22.84 8.44
N LEU A 164 3.24 22.70 9.75
CA LEU A 164 2.36 21.71 10.37
C LEU A 164 1.84 22.31 11.67
N ASP A 165 0.57 22.69 11.66
CA ASP A 165 -0.03 23.43 12.76
C ASP A 165 0.00 22.63 14.09
N PRO A 166 -0.16 23.31 15.24
CA PRO A 166 -0.09 22.64 16.53
C PRO A 166 -1.07 21.48 16.73
N ALA A 167 -2.26 21.53 16.10
CA ALA A 167 -3.27 20.48 16.22
C ALA A 167 -2.88 19.23 15.42
N HIS A 168 -2.44 19.40 14.18
CA HIS A 168 -1.91 18.32 13.34
C HIS A 168 -0.69 17.67 14.01
N ARG A 169 0.18 18.47 14.62
CA ARG A 169 1.35 17.97 15.35
C ARG A 169 0.94 17.13 16.56
N ALA A 170 -0.11 17.53 17.27
CA ALA A 170 -0.64 16.77 18.40
C ALA A 170 -1.21 15.41 17.95
N HIS A 171 -1.97 15.37 16.85
CA HIS A 171 -2.45 14.12 16.26
C HIS A 171 -1.29 13.22 15.83
N PHE A 172 -0.29 13.76 15.13
CA PHE A 172 0.89 13.00 14.75
C PHE A 172 1.63 12.40 15.95
N GLN A 173 1.85 13.19 17.01
CA GLN A 173 2.51 12.71 18.23
C GLN A 173 1.72 11.60 18.93
N LYS A 174 0.39 11.73 18.98
CA LYS A 174 -0.49 10.68 19.52
C LYS A 174 -0.43 9.42 18.68
N ALA A 175 -0.47 9.55 17.35
CA ALA A 175 -0.38 8.41 16.44
C ALA A 175 0.90 7.59 16.70
N VAL A 176 2.05 8.27 16.81
CA VAL A 176 3.33 7.61 17.07
C VAL A 176 3.41 7.04 18.50
N ALA A 177 2.99 7.81 19.51
CA ALA A 177 3.07 7.38 20.91
C ALA A 177 2.14 6.20 21.23
N LEU A 178 1.01 6.09 20.53
CA LEU A 178 0.00 5.06 20.74
C LEU A 178 0.13 3.89 19.76
N VAL A 179 1.26 3.70 19.08
CA VAL A 179 1.44 2.63 18.07
C VAL A 179 1.13 1.22 18.61
N SER A 180 1.26 1.01 19.92
CA SER A 180 0.87 -0.23 20.61
C SER A 180 -0.64 -0.42 20.76
N GLU A 181 -1.43 0.63 20.60
CA GLU A 181 -2.91 0.69 20.61
C GLU A 181 -3.40 1.05 19.19
N PRO A 182 -3.51 0.06 18.28
CA PRO A 182 -3.55 0.33 16.84
C PRO A 182 -4.72 1.20 16.38
N ASP A 183 -5.90 1.03 16.97
CA ASP A 183 -7.09 1.82 16.60
C ASP A 183 -6.88 3.31 16.92
N ALA A 184 -6.44 3.62 18.15
CA ALA A 184 -6.17 5.00 18.55
C ALA A 184 -5.01 5.61 17.75
N SER A 185 -3.98 4.83 17.44
CA SER A 185 -2.87 5.26 16.59
C SER A 185 -3.35 5.62 15.19
N TYR A 186 -4.08 4.71 14.55
CA TYR A 186 -4.62 4.89 13.21
C TYR A 186 -5.59 6.06 13.13
N ASP A 187 -6.51 6.22 14.09
CA ASP A 187 -7.50 7.31 14.07
C ASP A 187 -6.84 8.69 14.15
N ASN A 188 -5.81 8.84 14.99
CA ASN A 188 -5.03 10.07 15.05
C ASN A 188 -4.24 10.30 13.75
N PHE A 189 -3.67 9.24 13.16
CA PHE A 189 -2.94 9.37 11.90
C PHE A 189 -3.87 9.70 10.72
N ARG A 190 -5.05 9.09 10.67
CA ARG A 190 -6.10 9.41 9.70
C ARG A 190 -6.50 10.88 9.80
N THR A 191 -6.75 11.37 11.01
CA THR A 191 -7.11 12.79 11.23
C THR A 191 -6.02 13.72 10.68
N LEU A 192 -4.74 13.38 10.89
CA LEU A 192 -3.61 14.10 10.31
C LEU A 192 -3.62 14.02 8.77
N LEU A 193 -3.81 12.84 8.19
CA LEU A 193 -3.84 12.63 6.74
C LEU A 193 -4.96 13.40 6.07
N ASP A 194 -6.18 13.34 6.63
CA ASP A 194 -7.36 14.05 6.13
C ASP A 194 -7.05 15.55 6.06
N ALA A 195 -6.53 16.13 7.15
CA ALA A 195 -6.21 17.55 7.19
C ALA A 195 -5.05 17.96 6.27
N LEU A 196 -3.97 17.17 6.19
CA LEU A 196 -2.88 17.44 5.25
C LEU A 196 -3.35 17.38 3.80
N SER A 197 -4.38 16.58 3.50
CA SER A 197 -4.86 16.32 2.14
C SER A 197 -5.88 17.34 1.65
N GLU A 198 -6.51 18.09 2.55
CA GLU A 198 -7.32 19.27 2.20
C GLU A 198 -6.45 20.37 1.57
N ASP A 199 -5.20 20.51 2.04
CA ASP A 199 -4.26 21.54 1.58
C ASP A 199 -3.43 21.13 0.34
N ILE A 200 -3.61 19.92 -0.19
CA ILE A 200 -2.91 19.47 -1.41
C ILE A 200 -3.61 20.09 -2.62
N ASN A 201 -3.14 21.26 -3.03
CA ASN A 201 -3.51 21.97 -4.26
C ASN A 201 -2.42 21.84 -5.34
N ASP A 202 -2.63 22.37 -6.54
CA ASP A 202 -1.67 22.22 -7.65
C ASP A 202 -0.44 23.13 -7.58
N SER A 203 -0.24 23.80 -6.46
CA SER A 203 0.94 24.64 -6.22
C SER A 203 2.12 23.84 -5.66
N PRO A 204 3.34 24.43 -5.63
CA PRO A 204 4.48 23.85 -4.93
C PRO A 204 4.17 23.51 -3.46
N HIS A 205 3.27 24.26 -2.82
CA HIS A 205 2.84 24.01 -1.44
C HIS A 205 2.14 22.65 -1.30
N GLY A 206 1.27 22.26 -2.24
CA GLY A 206 0.62 20.96 -2.21
C GLY A 206 1.61 19.79 -2.33
N THR A 207 2.67 19.97 -3.12
CA THR A 207 3.77 18.98 -3.20
C THR A 207 4.58 18.91 -1.90
N THR A 208 4.71 20.01 -1.17
CA THR A 208 5.29 20.01 0.19
C THR A 208 4.40 19.24 1.16
N ARG A 209 3.07 19.45 1.15
CA ARG A 209 2.11 18.70 1.97
C ARG A 209 2.19 17.20 1.74
N LEU A 210 2.29 16.78 0.48
CA LEU A 210 2.42 15.38 0.12
C LEU A 210 3.73 14.75 0.66
N ARG A 211 4.84 15.49 0.62
CA ARG A 211 6.12 15.05 1.22
C ARG A 211 6.04 14.96 2.74
N GLN A 212 5.36 15.90 3.41
CA GLN A 212 5.13 15.83 4.85
C GLN A 212 4.36 14.59 5.25
N MET A 213 3.28 14.29 4.52
CA MET A 213 2.51 13.06 4.70
C MET A 213 3.42 11.83 4.64
N MET A 214 4.26 11.73 3.60
CA MET A 214 5.19 10.62 3.43
C MET A 214 6.14 10.47 4.63
N ILE A 215 6.69 11.58 5.13
CA ILE A 215 7.62 11.57 6.27
C ILE A 215 6.92 11.19 7.57
N CYS A 216 5.72 11.73 7.81
CA CYS A 216 4.91 11.34 8.96
C CYS A 216 4.60 9.83 8.93
N LEU A 217 4.26 9.30 7.74
CA LEU A 217 4.03 7.88 7.55
C LEU A 217 5.29 7.06 7.85
N TRP A 218 6.44 7.46 7.32
CA TRP A 218 7.73 6.81 7.55
C TRP A 218 8.07 6.71 9.04
N ILE A 219 7.91 7.81 9.79
CA ILE A 219 8.15 7.83 11.24
C ILE A 219 7.18 6.89 11.96
N LEU A 220 5.90 6.87 11.60
CA LEU A 220 4.92 5.95 12.19
C LEU A 220 5.31 4.48 11.92
N VAL A 221 5.72 4.17 10.69
CA VAL A 221 6.19 2.82 10.31
C VAL A 221 7.43 2.42 11.10
N GLY A 222 8.42 3.31 11.21
CA GLY A 222 9.62 3.06 12.01
C GLY A 222 9.29 2.74 13.46
N ASN A 223 8.41 3.52 14.08
CA ASN A 223 7.97 3.28 15.46
C ASN A 223 7.18 1.96 15.60
N GLY A 224 6.38 1.60 14.61
CA GLY A 224 5.66 0.32 14.61
C GLY A 224 6.57 -0.89 14.47
N LEU A 225 7.64 -0.79 13.67
CA LEU A 225 8.69 -1.80 13.58
C LEU A 225 9.39 -1.97 14.93
N ASP A 226 9.80 -0.88 15.56
CA ASP A 226 10.47 -0.89 16.88
C ASP A 226 9.56 -1.47 17.97
N ALA A 227 8.27 -1.13 17.96
CA ALA A 227 7.29 -1.66 18.90
C ALA A 227 6.86 -3.09 18.59
N GLY A 228 7.24 -3.65 17.44
CA GLY A 228 6.77 -4.95 16.95
C GLY A 228 5.27 -5.00 16.66
N ASN A 229 4.62 -3.84 16.48
CA ASN A 229 3.20 -3.72 16.17
C ASN A 229 3.00 -2.97 14.84
N LEU A 230 2.62 -3.71 13.80
CA LEU A 230 2.49 -3.22 12.43
C LEU A 230 1.04 -2.98 12.00
N ASP A 231 0.06 -3.13 12.89
CA ASP A 231 -1.35 -2.99 12.52
C ASP A 231 -1.71 -1.55 12.11
N ALA A 232 -1.41 -0.58 12.97
CA ALA A 232 -1.62 0.84 12.65
C ALA A 232 -0.77 1.31 11.45
N PRO A 233 0.55 1.00 11.40
CA PRO A 233 1.39 1.29 10.23
C PRO A 233 0.84 0.73 8.91
N TYR A 234 0.36 -0.51 8.90
CA TYR A 234 -0.21 -1.12 7.70
C TYR A 234 -1.43 -0.36 7.20
N ARG A 235 -2.38 -0.06 8.10
CA ARG A 235 -3.59 0.70 7.76
C ARG A 235 -3.26 2.13 7.33
N ALA A 236 -2.27 2.75 7.96
CA ALA A 236 -1.78 4.06 7.59
C ALA A 236 -1.14 4.07 6.19
N CYS A 237 -0.39 3.03 5.83
CA CYS A 237 0.16 2.86 4.48
C CYS A 237 -0.93 2.72 3.43
N GLU A 238 -1.96 1.88 3.67
CA GLU A 238 -3.12 1.77 2.77
C GLU A 238 -3.75 3.15 2.54
N LEU A 239 -4.11 3.88 3.61
CA LEU A 239 -4.77 5.18 3.48
C LEU A 239 -3.88 6.24 2.80
N ALA A 240 -2.61 6.33 3.20
CA ALA A 240 -1.67 7.28 2.62
C ALA A 240 -1.44 7.02 1.12
N MET A 241 -1.49 5.75 0.69
CA MET A 241 -1.38 5.39 -0.73
C MET A 241 -2.57 5.92 -1.53
N LEU A 242 -3.81 5.77 -0.99
CA LEU A 242 -5.00 6.31 -1.64
C LEU A 242 -4.96 7.85 -1.71
N HIS A 243 -4.48 8.51 -0.65
CA HIS A 243 -4.31 9.97 -0.63
C HIS A 243 -3.21 10.43 -1.60
N ALA A 244 -2.09 9.71 -1.69
CA ALA A 244 -1.01 10.00 -2.62
C ALA A 244 -1.47 9.86 -4.08
N TRP A 245 -2.27 8.83 -4.37
CA TRP A 245 -2.89 8.67 -5.68
C TRP A 245 -3.85 9.81 -6.01
N ASP A 246 -4.73 10.18 -5.08
CA ASP A 246 -5.65 11.30 -5.25
C ASP A 246 -4.92 12.63 -5.51
N ALA A 247 -3.78 12.85 -4.84
CA ALA A 247 -2.92 13.99 -5.07
C ALA A 247 -2.25 13.94 -6.46
N HIS A 248 -1.80 12.75 -6.89
CA HIS A 248 -1.14 12.56 -8.18
C HIS A 248 -2.11 12.79 -9.35
N ARG A 249 -3.32 12.22 -9.30
CA ARG A 249 -4.33 12.36 -10.37
C ARG A 249 -4.83 13.80 -10.53
N ARG A 250 -4.98 14.55 -9.43
CA ARG A 250 -5.49 15.94 -9.46
C ARG A 250 -4.51 16.93 -10.10
N GLY A 251 -3.22 16.60 -10.22
CA GLY A 251 -2.18 17.49 -10.74
C GLY A 251 -2.17 17.73 -12.26
N GLY A 252 -3.28 17.54 -12.97
CA GLY A 252 -3.35 17.63 -14.44
C GLY A 252 -3.66 19.04 -14.99
N GLY A 253 -3.11 19.37 -16.16
CA GLY A 253 -3.47 20.54 -16.98
C GLY A 253 -2.44 21.69 -16.94
N ASP A 254 -2.31 22.36 -15.79
CA ASP A 254 -1.48 23.59 -15.62
C ASP A 254 -0.25 23.39 -14.71
N MET A 255 -0.06 22.20 -14.14
CA MET A 255 1.07 21.91 -13.26
C MET A 255 2.36 21.71 -14.05
N ALA A 256 3.46 22.31 -13.58
CA ALA A 256 4.78 22.06 -14.15
C ALA A 256 5.12 20.55 -14.09
N ALA A 257 5.59 19.98 -15.21
CA ALA A 257 5.92 18.56 -15.34
C ALA A 257 6.83 18.03 -14.20
N THR A 258 7.71 18.90 -13.68
CA THR A 258 8.57 18.60 -12.53
C THR A 258 7.77 18.24 -11.26
N HIS A 259 6.69 18.97 -10.96
CA HIS A 259 5.88 18.69 -9.76
C HIS A 259 5.06 17.42 -9.92
N GLN A 260 4.54 17.16 -11.13
CA GLN A 260 3.81 15.92 -11.41
C GLN A 260 4.71 14.69 -11.24
N LYS A 261 5.97 14.79 -11.70
CA LYS A 261 6.98 13.75 -11.49
C LYS A 261 7.23 13.51 -10.00
N VAL A 262 7.43 14.57 -9.21
CA VAL A 262 7.64 14.45 -7.75
C VAL A 262 6.45 13.80 -7.05
N ARG A 263 5.20 14.09 -7.47
CA ARG A 263 4.02 13.42 -6.91
C ARG A 263 4.01 11.93 -7.23
N GLY A 264 4.37 11.56 -8.47
CA GLY A 264 4.54 10.16 -8.87
C GLY A 264 5.60 9.46 -8.01
N GLU A 265 6.76 10.09 -7.82
CA GLU A 265 7.82 9.55 -6.95
C GLU A 265 7.31 9.35 -5.52
N VAL A 266 6.56 10.29 -4.93
CA VAL A 266 6.00 10.09 -3.57
C VAL A 266 5.02 8.91 -3.53
N LEU A 267 4.18 8.74 -4.54
CA LEU A 267 3.28 7.58 -4.65
C LEU A 267 4.08 6.26 -4.67
N ASP A 268 5.14 6.18 -5.48
CA ASP A 268 6.00 5.01 -5.57
C ASP A 268 6.67 4.69 -4.22
N HIS A 269 7.13 5.72 -3.49
CA HIS A 269 7.72 5.55 -2.16
C HIS A 269 6.70 5.05 -1.14
N VAL A 270 5.47 5.57 -1.17
CA VAL A 270 4.39 5.09 -0.27
C VAL A 270 4.02 3.65 -0.59
N LEU A 271 3.95 3.28 -1.88
CA LEU A 271 3.73 1.89 -2.30
C LEU A 271 4.87 0.97 -1.84
N GLY A 272 6.12 1.37 -2.04
CA GLY A 272 7.28 0.60 -1.57
C GLY A 272 7.28 0.38 -0.05
N LEU A 273 6.86 1.40 0.71
CA LEU A 273 6.70 1.31 2.16
C LEU A 273 5.55 0.37 2.54
N TYR A 274 4.40 0.46 1.87
CA TYR A 274 3.29 -0.47 2.04
C TYR A 274 3.73 -1.91 1.83
N LEU A 275 4.41 -2.21 0.72
CA LEU A 275 4.89 -3.56 0.40
C LEU A 275 5.85 -4.07 1.47
N THR A 276 6.75 -3.21 1.95
CA THR A 276 7.68 -3.56 3.02
C THR A 276 6.94 -3.90 4.31
N VAL A 277 6.01 -3.06 4.76
CA VAL A 277 5.23 -3.29 5.99
C VAL A 277 4.34 -4.53 5.86
N ALA A 278 3.72 -4.71 4.70
CA ALA A 278 2.87 -5.85 4.39
C ALA A 278 3.67 -7.17 4.41
N ASP A 279 4.86 -7.21 3.81
CA ASP A 279 5.75 -8.37 3.82
C ASP A 279 6.20 -8.72 5.25
N ARG A 280 6.64 -7.73 6.03
CA ARG A 280 6.97 -7.90 7.46
C ARG A 280 5.81 -8.46 8.27
N LEU A 281 4.59 -7.97 8.03
CA LEU A 281 3.40 -8.40 8.78
C LEU A 281 2.94 -9.79 8.32
N ILE A 282 2.74 -9.99 7.03
CA ILE A 282 2.10 -11.19 6.47
C ILE A 282 3.10 -12.33 6.32
N VAL A 283 4.24 -12.08 5.69
CA VAL A 283 5.20 -13.14 5.33
C VAL A 283 6.09 -13.47 6.53
N GLU A 284 6.72 -12.48 7.15
CA GLU A 284 7.67 -12.74 8.25
C GLU A 284 6.97 -13.05 9.58
N LYS A 285 5.92 -12.29 9.95
CA LYS A 285 5.28 -12.41 11.27
C LYS A 285 4.13 -13.42 11.30
N ILE A 286 3.25 -13.46 10.30
CA ILE A 286 2.08 -14.35 10.28
C ILE A 286 2.37 -15.68 9.58
N GLY A 287 3.07 -15.65 8.44
CA GLY A 287 3.38 -16.79 7.58
C GLY A 287 3.90 -18.04 8.32
N PRO A 288 4.87 -17.92 9.25
CA PRO A 288 5.42 -19.07 9.99
C PRO A 288 4.40 -19.79 10.89
N HIS A 289 3.24 -19.18 11.13
CA HIS A 289 2.17 -19.71 11.96
C HIS A 289 0.93 -20.13 11.16
N ALA A 290 0.87 -19.85 9.85
CA ALA A 290 -0.30 -20.12 9.00
C ALA A 290 -0.70 -21.60 8.96
N LEU A 291 0.28 -22.51 8.85
CA LEU A 291 0.04 -23.96 8.80
C LEU A 291 -0.27 -24.58 10.17
N LYS A 292 -0.05 -23.85 11.27
CA LYS A 292 -0.23 -24.39 12.62
C LYS A 292 -1.71 -24.30 12.99
N ARG A 293 -2.36 -25.46 13.12
CA ARG A 293 -3.79 -25.58 13.45
C ARG A 293 -4.16 -24.66 14.62
N HIS A 294 -5.11 -23.74 14.39
CA HIS A 294 -5.64 -22.77 15.34
C HIS A 294 -4.62 -21.79 15.96
N ALA A 295 -3.35 -21.74 15.51
CA ALA A 295 -2.35 -20.83 16.09
C ALA A 295 -2.74 -19.36 15.89
N LEU A 296 -3.21 -19.01 14.68
CA LEU A 296 -3.70 -17.66 14.38
C LEU A 296 -5.01 -17.34 15.10
N SER A 297 -5.93 -18.31 15.19
CA SER A 297 -7.16 -18.13 15.98
C SER A 297 -6.85 -17.83 17.46
N ALA A 298 -5.88 -18.55 18.04
CA ALA A 298 -5.48 -18.39 19.43
C ALA A 298 -4.70 -17.08 19.68
N SER A 299 -3.96 -16.58 18.69
CA SER A 299 -3.18 -15.34 18.82
C SER A 299 -4.03 -14.07 18.89
N VAL A 300 -5.30 -14.13 18.45
CA VAL A 300 -6.29 -13.05 18.66
C VAL A 300 -6.55 -12.80 20.15
N ARG A 301 -6.31 -13.80 21.01
CA ARG A 301 -6.48 -13.70 22.47
C ARG A 301 -7.87 -13.24 22.93
N SER A 302 -8.89 -13.46 22.10
CA SER A 302 -10.28 -13.25 22.47
C SER A 302 -11.00 -14.58 22.75
N ARG A 303 -11.97 -14.53 23.68
CA ARG A 303 -12.90 -15.63 23.94
C ARG A 303 -14.12 -15.59 23.00
N SER A 304 -14.30 -14.49 22.27
CA SER A 304 -15.40 -14.28 21.34
C SER A 304 -15.06 -14.89 19.97
N ALA A 305 -15.92 -15.79 19.49
CA ALA A 305 -15.80 -16.35 18.14
C ALA A 305 -15.95 -15.27 17.06
N LEU A 306 -16.69 -14.20 17.34
CA LEU A 306 -16.83 -13.05 16.45
C LEU A 306 -15.49 -12.34 16.28
N ASP A 307 -14.79 -12.03 17.37
CA ASP A 307 -13.51 -11.32 17.32
C ASP A 307 -12.48 -12.11 16.52
N VAL A 308 -12.43 -13.43 16.73
CA VAL A 308 -11.56 -14.35 15.97
C VAL A 308 -11.94 -14.36 14.49
N ASN A 309 -13.23 -14.38 14.16
CA ASN A 309 -13.71 -14.34 12.79
C ASN A 309 -13.29 -13.04 12.09
N LEU A 310 -13.61 -11.90 12.69
CA LEU A 310 -13.29 -10.58 12.14
C LEU A 310 -11.77 -10.40 11.97
N ALA A 311 -10.98 -10.75 12.98
CA ALA A 311 -9.52 -10.62 12.92
C ALA A 311 -8.90 -11.52 11.84
N LEU A 312 -9.40 -12.75 11.66
CA LEU A 312 -8.87 -13.66 10.65
C LEU A 312 -9.31 -13.30 9.23
N PHE A 313 -10.54 -12.85 9.01
CA PHE A 313 -10.96 -12.30 7.72
C PHE A 313 -10.12 -11.07 7.37
N GLU A 314 -9.95 -10.14 8.30
CA GLU A 314 -9.07 -8.96 8.12
C GLU A 314 -7.64 -9.38 7.74
N THR A 315 -7.06 -10.34 8.47
CA THR A 315 -5.69 -10.83 8.18
C THR A 315 -5.60 -11.50 6.81
N MET A 316 -6.60 -12.31 6.44
CA MET A 316 -6.67 -12.96 5.13
C MET A 316 -6.77 -11.91 4.02
N GLY A 317 -7.63 -10.90 4.17
CA GLY A 317 -7.77 -9.80 3.22
C GLY A 317 -6.47 -9.07 2.96
N ARG A 318 -5.70 -8.76 4.01
CA ARG A 318 -4.37 -8.13 3.91
C ARG A 318 -3.36 -9.00 3.16
N ALA A 319 -3.35 -10.30 3.45
CA ALA A 319 -2.48 -11.26 2.78
C ALA A 319 -2.81 -11.35 1.29
N VAL A 320 -4.09 -11.51 0.96
CA VAL A 320 -4.57 -11.57 -0.43
C VAL A 320 -4.24 -10.28 -1.19
N LEU A 321 -4.45 -9.12 -0.57
CA LEU A 321 -4.13 -7.83 -1.18
C LEU A 321 -2.63 -7.70 -1.49
N LEU A 322 -1.75 -8.15 -0.60
CA LEU A 322 -0.31 -8.22 -0.87
C LEU A 322 0.01 -9.14 -2.06
N GLY A 323 -0.68 -10.29 -2.14
CA GLY A 323 -0.56 -11.21 -3.28
C GLY A 323 -0.98 -10.57 -4.59
N LEU A 324 -2.08 -9.81 -4.60
CA LEU A 324 -2.58 -9.08 -5.77
C LEU A 324 -1.61 -7.98 -6.22
N TRP A 325 -1.00 -7.25 -5.28
CA TRP A 325 0.04 -6.26 -5.59
C TRP A 325 1.26 -6.92 -6.24
N HIS A 326 1.74 -8.05 -5.71
CA HIS A 326 2.85 -8.77 -6.32
C HIS A 326 2.49 -9.41 -7.66
N HIS A 327 1.24 -9.85 -7.86
CA HIS A 327 0.78 -10.30 -9.16
C HIS A 327 0.82 -9.15 -10.18
N TYR A 328 0.28 -7.99 -9.83
CA TYR A 328 0.31 -6.81 -10.69
C TYR A 328 1.73 -6.37 -11.03
N LEU A 329 2.61 -6.26 -10.03
CA LEU A 329 4.02 -5.89 -10.26
C LEU A 329 4.71 -6.88 -11.19
N ALA A 330 4.43 -8.18 -11.07
CA ALA A 330 4.92 -9.16 -12.04
C ALA A 330 4.38 -8.95 -13.47
N CYS A 331 3.13 -8.48 -13.63
CA CYS A 331 2.55 -8.23 -14.95
C CYS A 331 3.16 -7.00 -15.64
N VAL A 332 3.68 -6.03 -14.88
CA VAL A 332 4.27 -4.78 -15.42
C VAL A 332 5.81 -4.76 -15.40
N SER A 333 6.43 -5.77 -14.82
CA SER A 333 7.89 -5.97 -14.80
C SER A 333 8.31 -7.09 -15.76
N ASP A 334 9.59 -7.13 -16.11
CA ASP A 334 10.19 -8.15 -16.96
C ASP A 334 11.38 -8.86 -16.28
N GLY A 335 11.77 -10.02 -16.83
CA GLY A 335 12.99 -10.72 -16.44
C GLY A 335 13.04 -11.16 -14.96
N ASP A 336 14.16 -10.91 -14.29
CA ASP A 336 14.38 -11.37 -12.90
C ASP A 336 13.41 -10.72 -11.90
N GLU A 337 12.98 -9.47 -12.14
CA GLU A 337 12.05 -8.76 -11.27
C GLU A 337 10.65 -9.36 -11.34
N GLN A 338 10.18 -9.66 -12.55
CA GLN A 338 8.94 -10.40 -12.77
C GLN A 338 8.95 -11.74 -12.03
N VAL A 339 10.02 -12.53 -12.20
CA VAL A 339 10.16 -13.84 -11.55
C VAL A 339 10.16 -13.70 -10.03
N ALA A 340 10.82 -12.68 -9.47
CA ALA A 340 10.82 -12.43 -8.04
C ALA A 340 9.41 -12.11 -7.51
N HIS A 341 8.65 -11.29 -8.23
CA HIS A 341 7.28 -10.95 -7.86
C HIS A 341 6.31 -12.12 -7.97
N LEU A 342 6.42 -12.95 -9.02
CA LEU A 342 5.64 -14.19 -9.15
C LEU A 342 5.91 -15.16 -8.01
N ARG A 343 7.18 -15.34 -7.62
CA ARG A 343 7.54 -16.18 -6.45
C ARG A 343 6.92 -15.67 -5.15
N LYS A 344 6.94 -14.35 -4.92
CA LYS A 344 6.31 -13.74 -3.74
C LYS A 344 4.79 -13.94 -3.76
N ARG A 345 4.13 -13.72 -4.90
CA ARG A 345 2.71 -14.00 -5.10
C ARG A 345 2.37 -15.43 -4.71
N ASP A 346 3.10 -16.40 -5.24
CA ASP A 346 2.81 -17.83 -5.02
C ASP A 346 3.01 -18.23 -3.55
N ALA A 347 4.07 -17.72 -2.90
CA ALA A 347 4.29 -17.92 -1.47
C ALA A 347 3.14 -17.35 -0.61
N ILE A 348 2.59 -16.20 -1.00
CA ILE A 348 1.44 -15.61 -0.30
C ILE A 348 0.16 -16.43 -0.53
N VAL A 349 -0.07 -16.94 -1.74
CA VAL A 349 -1.19 -17.85 -2.02
C VAL A 349 -1.09 -19.09 -1.12
N ASP A 350 0.10 -19.67 -0.96
CA ASP A 350 0.32 -20.80 -0.06
C ASP A 350 0.05 -20.45 1.40
N ILE A 351 0.47 -19.27 1.87
CA ILE A 351 0.15 -18.76 3.21
C ILE A 351 -1.37 -18.66 3.40
N VAL A 352 -2.10 -18.09 2.44
CA VAL A 352 -3.56 -17.91 2.55
C VAL A 352 -4.29 -19.26 2.57
N ILE A 353 -3.91 -20.20 1.69
CA ILE A 353 -4.45 -21.57 1.69
C ILE A 353 -4.19 -22.25 3.03
N ALA A 354 -2.96 -22.14 3.55
CA ALA A 354 -2.60 -22.67 4.86
C ALA A 354 -3.45 -22.06 5.99
N MET A 355 -3.64 -20.73 5.98
CA MET A 355 -4.47 -20.02 6.95
C MET A 355 -5.90 -20.54 6.96
N ILE A 356 -6.52 -20.69 5.78
CA ILE A 356 -7.88 -21.21 5.61
C ILE A 356 -7.99 -22.63 6.18
N ASN A 357 -7.08 -23.51 5.77
CA ASN A 357 -7.09 -24.92 6.19
C ASN A 357 -6.87 -25.09 7.70
N ALA A 358 -6.04 -24.25 8.32
CA ALA A 358 -5.75 -24.30 9.75
C ALA A 358 -6.83 -23.63 10.63
N ASN A 359 -7.72 -22.80 10.05
CA ASN A 359 -8.66 -21.96 10.79
C ASN A 359 -10.09 -22.01 10.20
N PRO A 360 -10.95 -22.95 10.66
CA PRO A 360 -12.31 -23.14 10.13
C PRO A 360 -13.27 -21.95 10.25
N THR A 361 -12.90 -20.88 10.94
CA THR A 361 -13.72 -19.64 10.98
C THR A 361 -13.74 -18.94 9.62
N LEU A 362 -12.70 -19.12 8.80
CA LEU A 362 -12.57 -18.44 7.49
C LEU A 362 -13.55 -18.96 6.43
N VAL A 363 -14.13 -20.14 6.62
CA VAL A 363 -15.25 -20.65 5.79
C VAL A 363 -16.62 -20.25 6.34
N MET A 364 -16.67 -19.42 7.38
CA MET A 364 -17.91 -18.98 8.05
C MET A 364 -18.02 -17.45 8.06
N PRO A 365 -18.29 -16.80 6.92
CA PRO A 365 -18.47 -15.36 6.89
C PRO A 365 -19.63 -14.93 7.80
N MET A 366 -19.41 -13.95 8.67
CA MET A 366 -20.43 -13.44 9.60
C MET A 366 -21.03 -12.11 9.15
N ARG A 367 -20.25 -11.30 8.42
CA ARG A 367 -20.69 -10.04 7.81
C ARG A 367 -20.83 -10.19 6.31
N ASP A 368 -21.83 -9.53 5.75
CA ASP A 368 -22.07 -9.50 4.32
C ASP A 368 -20.90 -8.89 3.52
N ASP A 369 -20.20 -7.92 4.11
CA ASP A 369 -19.01 -7.31 3.51
C ASP A 369 -17.74 -8.21 3.56
N HIS A 370 -17.81 -9.43 4.12
CA HIS A 370 -16.76 -10.44 3.91
C HIS A 370 -16.69 -10.91 2.45
N GLN A 371 -17.66 -10.51 1.62
CA GLN A 371 -17.59 -10.60 0.16
C GLN A 371 -16.31 -9.99 -0.40
N ILE A 372 -15.77 -8.95 0.23
CA ILE A 372 -14.56 -8.28 -0.24
C ILE A 372 -13.38 -9.25 -0.15
N GLU A 373 -13.11 -9.80 1.03
CA GLU A 373 -11.98 -10.73 1.22
C GLU A 373 -12.09 -12.00 0.37
N ILE A 374 -13.30 -12.57 0.29
CA ILE A 374 -13.55 -13.78 -0.50
C ILE A 374 -13.36 -13.47 -1.99
N GLY A 375 -13.90 -12.34 -2.48
CA GLY A 375 -13.76 -11.89 -3.85
C GLY A 375 -12.30 -11.66 -4.25
N LEU A 376 -11.54 -10.94 -3.41
CA LEU A 376 -10.11 -10.73 -3.63
C LEU A 376 -9.34 -12.05 -3.72
N LEU A 377 -9.68 -13.05 -2.88
CA LEU A 377 -9.01 -14.35 -2.91
C LEU A 377 -9.27 -15.08 -4.22
N MET A 378 -10.53 -15.09 -4.68
CA MET A 378 -10.87 -15.72 -5.95
C MET A 378 -10.17 -15.03 -7.12
N LEU A 379 -10.06 -13.70 -7.09
CA LEU A 379 -9.33 -12.94 -8.11
C LEU A 379 -7.83 -13.25 -8.10
N LEU A 380 -7.20 -13.33 -6.92
CA LEU A 380 -5.80 -13.73 -6.79
C LEU A 380 -5.57 -15.16 -7.28
N ALA A 381 -6.48 -16.08 -6.96
CA ALA A 381 -6.43 -17.46 -7.42
C ALA A 381 -6.57 -17.57 -8.94
N GLN A 382 -7.41 -16.74 -9.57
CA GLN A 382 -7.45 -16.61 -11.03
C GLN A 382 -6.13 -16.10 -11.60
N GLY A 383 -5.62 -14.97 -11.12
CA GLY A 383 -4.37 -14.39 -11.62
C GLY A 383 -3.13 -15.27 -11.39
N SER A 384 -3.19 -16.19 -10.41
CA SER A 384 -2.15 -17.20 -10.16
C SER A 384 -2.37 -18.52 -10.90
N GLY A 385 -3.48 -18.71 -11.61
CA GLY A 385 -3.83 -19.98 -12.23
C GLY A 385 -4.15 -21.10 -11.22
N ARG A 386 -4.51 -20.75 -9.99
CA ARG A 386 -4.72 -21.67 -8.86
C ARG A 386 -6.17 -21.71 -8.35
N ILE A 387 -7.15 -21.38 -9.19
CA ILE A 387 -8.58 -21.50 -8.85
C ILE A 387 -8.90 -22.90 -8.28
N ALA A 388 -8.39 -23.96 -8.90
CA ALA A 388 -8.57 -25.34 -8.44
C ALA A 388 -7.97 -25.63 -7.04
N SER A 389 -7.10 -24.77 -6.52
CA SER A 389 -6.59 -24.89 -5.14
C SER A 389 -7.51 -24.23 -4.09
N VAL A 390 -8.48 -23.42 -4.53
CA VAL A 390 -9.38 -22.64 -3.64
C VAL A 390 -10.87 -22.84 -3.95
N ASP A 391 -11.24 -23.57 -4.99
CA ASP A 391 -12.64 -23.83 -5.34
C ASP A 391 -13.43 -24.49 -4.18
N GLY A 392 -12.81 -25.43 -3.48
CA GLY A 392 -13.37 -26.09 -2.30
C GLY A 392 -13.65 -25.13 -1.14
N TYR A 393 -12.92 -24.02 -1.05
CA TYR A 393 -13.19 -22.97 -0.07
C TYR A 393 -14.53 -22.28 -0.35
N LEU A 394 -14.80 -21.92 -1.61
CA LEU A 394 -16.08 -21.28 -1.98
C LEU A 394 -17.26 -22.25 -1.85
N GLN A 395 -17.07 -23.51 -2.22
CA GLN A 395 -18.05 -24.59 -2.02
C GLN A 395 -18.42 -24.76 -0.53
N GLU A 396 -17.42 -24.79 0.35
CA GLU A 396 -17.64 -24.91 1.78
C GLU A 396 -18.34 -23.68 2.37
N ILE A 397 -18.03 -22.47 1.90
CA ILE A 397 -18.77 -21.26 2.26
C ILE A 397 -20.25 -21.41 1.88
N GLY A 398 -20.54 -21.82 0.64
CA GLY A 398 -21.91 -22.00 0.15
C GLY A 398 -22.70 -22.99 1.01
N ASN A 399 -22.12 -24.16 1.27
CA ASN A 399 -22.71 -25.19 2.13
C ASN A 399 -22.97 -24.68 3.56
N ARG A 400 -22.02 -23.94 4.14
CA ARG A 400 -22.17 -23.41 5.50
C ARG A 400 -23.19 -22.29 5.59
N LEU A 401 -23.26 -21.41 4.58
CA LEU A 401 -24.31 -20.39 4.50
C LEU A 401 -25.68 -21.06 4.49
N ALA A 402 -25.89 -22.02 3.59
CA ALA A 402 -27.13 -22.77 3.47
C ALA A 402 -27.54 -23.41 4.82
N TYR A 403 -26.62 -24.13 5.46
CA TYR A 403 -26.88 -24.76 6.75
C TYR A 403 -27.23 -23.76 7.87
N ARG A 404 -26.54 -22.61 7.92
CA ARG A 404 -26.75 -21.58 8.96
C ARG A 404 -28.08 -20.87 8.82
N TYR A 405 -28.55 -20.65 7.58
CA TYR A 405 -29.89 -20.12 7.33
C TYR A 405 -30.98 -21.10 7.75
N VAL A 406 -30.87 -22.37 7.33
CA VAL A 406 -31.84 -23.43 7.70
C VAL A 406 -31.92 -23.61 9.22
N ARG A 407 -30.77 -23.66 9.90
CA ARG A 407 -30.71 -23.84 11.36
C ARG A 407 -31.01 -22.56 12.15
N ARG A 408 -31.07 -21.40 11.47
CA ARG A 408 -31.09 -20.07 12.11
C ARG A 408 -30.08 -19.99 13.24
N ARG A 409 -28.82 -20.28 12.93
CA ARG A 409 -27.71 -20.19 13.89
C ARG A 409 -26.54 -19.45 13.29
N LEU A 410 -26.16 -18.34 13.95
CA LEU A 410 -25.05 -17.48 13.54
C LEU A 410 -25.17 -17.17 12.05
N TRP A 411 -26.31 -16.79 11.48
CA TRP A 411 -26.39 -16.60 10.02
C TRP A 411 -25.63 -15.34 9.59
N LEU A 412 -25.44 -15.17 8.27
CA LEU A 412 -24.85 -13.97 7.70
C LEU A 412 -25.77 -12.76 7.93
N THR A 413 -25.20 -11.60 8.22
CA THR A 413 -25.97 -10.36 8.34
C THR A 413 -25.25 -9.17 7.73
N HIS A 414 -26.00 -8.14 7.35
CA HIS A 414 -25.48 -6.87 6.82
C HIS A 414 -25.00 -5.91 7.92
N PHE A 415 -25.16 -6.28 9.21
CA PHE A 415 -24.69 -5.44 10.32
C PHE A 415 -23.17 -5.24 10.25
N GLN A 416 -22.75 -4.00 10.45
CA GLN A 416 -21.33 -3.63 10.52
C GLN A 416 -20.91 -3.16 11.92
N ASP A 417 -21.85 -2.67 12.73
CA ASP A 417 -21.57 -2.26 14.11
C ASP A 417 -21.20 -3.48 14.96
N TYR A 418 -20.08 -3.37 15.67
CA TYR A 418 -19.55 -4.46 16.48
C TYR A 418 -20.52 -4.89 17.59
N ARG A 419 -21.24 -3.95 18.23
CA ARG A 419 -22.17 -4.27 19.32
C ARG A 419 -23.41 -4.98 18.81
N GLU A 420 -23.89 -4.62 17.61
CA GLU A 420 -24.97 -5.34 16.94
C GLU A 420 -24.55 -6.77 16.58
N LEU A 421 -23.35 -6.94 16.01
CA LEU A 421 -22.79 -8.25 15.66
C LEU A 421 -22.59 -9.14 16.88
N LEU A 422 -22.08 -8.59 18.00
CA LEU A 422 -21.85 -9.35 19.23
C LEU A 422 -23.17 -9.90 19.81
N ARG A 423 -24.27 -9.18 19.62
CA ARG A 423 -25.61 -9.59 20.04
C ARG A 423 -26.34 -10.45 19.00
N HIS A 424 -25.77 -10.63 17.82
CA HIS A 424 -26.41 -11.36 16.74
C HIS A 424 -26.27 -12.89 16.93
N PRO A 425 -27.36 -13.66 16.92
CA PRO A 425 -28.75 -13.22 16.84
C PRO A 425 -29.38 -12.91 18.22
N VAL A 426 -30.16 -11.84 18.31
CA VAL A 426 -30.88 -11.48 19.55
C VAL A 426 -31.93 -12.55 19.90
N ASN A 427 -32.63 -13.07 18.88
CA ASN A 427 -33.52 -14.22 18.98
C ASN A 427 -33.61 -14.93 17.61
N ARG A 428 -34.29 -16.07 17.54
CA ARG A 428 -34.45 -16.87 16.30
C ARG A 428 -35.84 -16.72 15.64
N GLY A 429 -36.62 -15.73 16.08
CA GLY A 429 -37.93 -15.43 15.54
C GLY A 429 -37.87 -14.95 14.09
N ASN A 430 -39.01 -15.06 13.40
CA ASN A 430 -39.09 -14.72 11.98
C ASN A 430 -38.77 -13.24 11.72
N ASP A 431 -39.31 -12.34 12.51
CA ASP A 431 -39.13 -10.89 12.34
C ASP A 431 -37.66 -10.48 12.46
N TYR A 432 -36.94 -11.02 13.46
CA TYR A 432 -35.52 -10.74 13.62
C TYR A 432 -34.69 -11.35 12.48
N PHE A 433 -35.02 -12.59 12.07
CA PHE A 433 -34.37 -13.26 10.95
C PHE A 433 -34.53 -12.43 9.67
N GLN A 434 -35.75 -12.02 9.32
CA GLN A 434 -36.02 -11.19 8.16
C GLN A 434 -35.30 -9.85 8.22
N ARG A 435 -35.37 -9.15 9.36
CA ARG A 435 -34.72 -7.86 9.57
C ARG A 435 -33.19 -7.94 9.43
N SER A 436 -32.57 -9.00 9.93
CA SER A 436 -31.11 -9.16 9.88
C SER A 436 -30.60 -9.70 8.53
N THR A 437 -31.49 -10.15 7.65
CA THR A 437 -31.19 -10.71 6.31
C THR A 437 -31.90 -9.95 5.18
N ARG A 438 -32.18 -8.65 5.38
CA ARG A 438 -32.91 -7.82 4.41
C ARG A 438 -32.18 -7.63 3.08
N GLY A 439 -30.85 -7.61 3.09
CA GLY A 439 -30.04 -7.42 1.90
C GLY A 439 -28.73 -8.20 1.98
N SER A 440 -28.21 -8.59 0.82
CA SER A 440 -26.90 -9.26 0.73
C SER A 440 -26.20 -9.00 -0.60
N VAL A 441 -24.90 -8.68 -0.53
CA VAL A 441 -23.95 -8.72 -1.66
C VAL A 441 -23.16 -10.03 -1.70
N LEU A 442 -22.97 -10.70 -0.55
CA LEU A 442 -22.21 -11.95 -0.49
C LEU A 442 -22.96 -13.14 -1.07
N VAL A 443 -24.26 -13.25 -0.81
CA VAL A 443 -25.08 -14.36 -1.33
C VAL A 443 -25.08 -14.41 -2.86
N PRO A 444 -25.39 -13.32 -3.60
CA PRO A 444 -25.31 -13.37 -5.06
C PRO A 444 -23.89 -13.61 -5.57
N PHE A 445 -22.85 -13.08 -4.89
CA PHE A 445 -21.45 -13.38 -5.22
C PHE A 445 -21.12 -14.87 -5.10
N VAL A 446 -21.52 -15.52 -4.00
CA VAL A 446 -21.25 -16.96 -3.79
C VAL A 446 -22.01 -17.81 -4.79
N LEU A 447 -23.30 -17.51 -5.05
CA LEU A 447 -24.07 -18.25 -6.06
C LEU A 447 -23.44 -18.13 -7.45
N THR A 448 -23.11 -16.91 -7.88
CA THR A 448 -22.42 -16.65 -9.15
C THR A 448 -21.09 -17.40 -9.23
N GLY A 449 -20.31 -17.37 -8.15
CA GLY A 449 -19.03 -18.06 -8.11
C GLY A 449 -19.16 -19.60 -8.15
N LEU A 450 -20.15 -20.17 -7.46
CA LEU A 450 -20.41 -21.62 -7.52
C LEU A 450 -20.89 -22.06 -8.90
N GLU A 451 -21.70 -21.23 -9.57
CA GLU A 451 -22.12 -21.44 -10.97
C GLU A 451 -20.91 -21.45 -11.90
N ARG A 452 -20.05 -20.42 -11.83
CA ARG A 452 -18.82 -20.31 -12.61
C ARG A 452 -17.89 -21.51 -12.40
N LEU A 453 -17.75 -21.99 -11.16
CA LEU A 453 -16.92 -23.16 -10.83
C LEU A 453 -17.53 -24.50 -11.27
N GLY A 454 -18.78 -24.52 -11.77
CA GLY A 454 -19.50 -25.76 -12.07
C GLY A 454 -19.85 -26.60 -10.83
N ALA A 455 -19.83 -25.99 -9.64
CA ALA A 455 -20.08 -26.66 -8.36
C ALA A 455 -21.58 -26.90 -8.11
N THR A 456 -22.17 -27.72 -8.97
CA THR A 456 -23.63 -27.89 -9.13
C THR A 456 -24.35 -28.27 -7.84
N GLU A 457 -23.78 -29.15 -7.01
CA GLU A 457 -24.39 -29.58 -5.74
C GLU A 457 -24.47 -28.44 -4.73
N ALA A 458 -23.36 -27.76 -4.46
CA ALA A 458 -23.29 -26.64 -3.52
C ALA A 458 -24.12 -25.45 -4.01
N HIS A 459 -24.08 -25.16 -5.32
CA HIS A 459 -24.90 -24.13 -5.97
C HIS A 459 -26.40 -24.41 -5.74
N SER A 460 -26.86 -25.60 -6.13
CA SER A 460 -28.27 -25.98 -6.04
C SER A 460 -28.77 -25.99 -4.60
N PHE A 461 -27.95 -26.44 -3.65
CA PHE A 461 -28.31 -26.45 -2.24
C PHE A 461 -28.48 -25.04 -1.67
N LEU A 462 -27.53 -24.12 -1.92
CA LEU A 462 -27.64 -22.74 -1.47
C LEU A 462 -28.80 -22.02 -2.14
N LEU A 463 -28.97 -22.17 -3.45
CA LEU A 463 -30.06 -21.57 -4.21
C LEU A 463 -31.44 -22.01 -3.68
N HIS A 464 -31.60 -23.30 -3.40
CA HIS A 464 -32.82 -23.83 -2.81
C HIS A 464 -33.12 -23.21 -1.44
N VAL A 465 -32.13 -23.12 -0.55
CA VAL A 465 -32.28 -22.50 0.77
C VAL A 465 -32.64 -21.02 0.67
N VAL A 466 -32.01 -20.29 -0.26
CA VAL A 466 -32.32 -18.89 -0.52
C VAL A 466 -33.77 -18.71 -0.95
N ARG A 467 -34.21 -19.46 -1.97
CA ARG A 467 -35.59 -19.39 -2.47
C ARG A 467 -36.62 -19.74 -1.39
N GLN A 468 -36.34 -20.77 -0.58
CA GLN A 468 -37.27 -21.27 0.41
C GLN A 468 -37.33 -20.41 1.68
N HIS A 469 -36.19 -19.91 2.18
CA HIS A 469 -36.09 -19.28 3.49
C HIS A 469 -35.80 -17.78 3.45
N LEU A 470 -35.35 -17.25 2.32
CA LEU A 470 -34.87 -15.87 2.18
C LEU A 470 -35.58 -15.10 1.05
N GLY A 471 -36.82 -15.44 0.72
CA GLY A 471 -37.59 -14.72 -0.30
C GLY A 471 -37.81 -13.22 -0.02
N HIS A 472 -37.58 -12.76 1.22
CA HIS A 472 -37.60 -11.34 1.61
C HIS A 472 -36.24 -10.63 1.43
N MET A 473 -35.15 -11.36 1.17
CA MET A 473 -33.81 -10.80 1.02
C MET A 473 -33.68 -10.14 -0.35
N THR A 474 -33.28 -8.87 -0.36
CA THR A 474 -32.81 -8.21 -1.59
C THR A 474 -31.38 -8.67 -1.87
N GLN A 475 -31.20 -9.47 -2.91
CA GLN A 475 -29.89 -9.77 -3.43
C GLN A 475 -29.48 -8.66 -4.37
N GLN A 476 -28.28 -8.13 -4.21
CA GLN A 476 -27.86 -6.96 -4.98
C GLN A 476 -26.38 -7.00 -5.32
N LEU A 477 -26.06 -6.45 -6.48
CA LEU A 477 -24.72 -6.09 -6.90
C LEU A 477 -24.48 -4.63 -6.58
N TRP A 478 -23.26 -4.29 -6.19
CA TRP A 478 -22.83 -2.90 -6.12
C TRP A 478 -21.98 -2.58 -7.34
N VAL A 479 -22.35 -1.53 -8.08
CA VAL A 479 -21.57 -1.01 -9.20
C VAL A 479 -21.18 0.44 -8.93
N PRO A 480 -19.93 0.85 -9.21
CA PRO A 480 -19.51 2.23 -9.11
C PRO A 480 -20.30 3.13 -10.06
N SER A 481 -20.52 4.37 -9.62
CA SER A 481 -21.00 5.46 -10.47
C SER A 481 -19.82 6.24 -11.06
N GLU A 482 -20.10 7.16 -11.99
CA GLU A 482 -19.10 8.09 -12.52
C GLU A 482 -18.47 8.99 -11.42
N GLU A 483 -19.21 9.27 -10.35
CA GLU A 483 -18.72 10.09 -9.24
C GLU A 483 -17.82 9.32 -8.26
N THR A 484 -17.79 7.98 -8.33
CA THR A 484 -17.09 7.14 -7.35
C THR A 484 -15.61 7.48 -7.29
N ASP A 485 -14.96 7.68 -8.45
CA ASP A 485 -13.53 8.03 -8.52
C ASP A 485 -13.18 9.31 -7.76
N ASN A 486 -14.12 10.26 -7.65
CA ASN A 486 -13.86 11.55 -6.99
C ASN A 486 -13.86 11.47 -5.46
N VAL A 487 -14.54 10.46 -4.89
CA VAL A 487 -14.76 10.35 -3.44
C VAL A 487 -14.12 9.11 -2.82
N LEU A 488 -13.80 8.11 -3.65
CA LEU A 488 -13.27 6.82 -3.22
C LEU A 488 -11.95 6.97 -2.44
N TRP A 489 -11.01 7.73 -2.99
CA TRP A 489 -9.61 7.69 -2.55
C TRP A 489 -9.35 8.33 -1.18
N ARG A 490 -10.05 9.42 -0.85
CA ARG A 490 -9.89 10.12 0.45
C ARG A 490 -11.04 9.79 1.41
N GLN A 491 -12.27 9.95 0.93
CA GLN A 491 -13.45 9.90 1.79
C GLN A 491 -13.97 8.47 1.97
N GLY A 492 -13.62 7.55 1.06
CA GLY A 492 -14.14 6.18 1.08
C GLY A 492 -15.66 6.10 0.95
N ARG A 493 -16.30 7.11 0.36
CA ARG A 493 -17.76 7.14 0.26
C ARG A 493 -18.24 6.13 -0.78
N SER A 494 -19.21 5.31 -0.39
CA SER A 494 -19.94 4.45 -1.31
C SER A 494 -20.93 5.29 -2.12
N ILE A 495 -20.47 5.87 -3.23
CA ILE A 495 -21.34 6.41 -4.28
C ILE A 495 -21.35 5.37 -5.40
N GLY A 496 -22.54 4.92 -5.78
CA GLY A 496 -22.72 3.82 -6.71
C GLY A 496 -24.18 3.35 -6.71
N TYR A 497 -24.46 2.34 -7.50
CA TYR A 497 -25.80 1.77 -7.63
C TYR A 497 -25.85 0.38 -6.99
N GLY A 498 -26.88 0.14 -6.19
CA GLY A 498 -27.26 -1.20 -5.74
C GLY A 498 -28.27 -1.77 -6.72
N ILE A 499 -27.85 -2.71 -7.56
CA ILE A 499 -28.70 -3.31 -8.60
C ILE A 499 -29.23 -4.64 -8.06
N PRO A 500 -30.54 -4.77 -7.82
CA PRO A 500 -31.13 -6.02 -7.40
C PRO A 500 -30.95 -7.09 -8.48
N VAL A 501 -30.59 -8.30 -8.08
CA VAL A 501 -30.47 -9.47 -8.97
C VAL A 501 -31.41 -10.58 -8.55
N GLY A 502 -31.88 -11.35 -9.51
CA GLY A 502 -32.93 -12.34 -9.30
C GLY A 502 -32.41 -13.75 -9.07
N THR A 503 -32.71 -14.34 -7.90
CA THR A 503 -32.68 -15.81 -7.75
C THR A 503 -33.98 -16.49 -8.15
N GLY A 504 -34.93 -15.76 -8.73
CA GLY A 504 -36.24 -16.26 -9.16
C GLY A 504 -36.20 -17.11 -10.42
N GLU A 505 -37.37 -17.63 -10.81
CA GLU A 505 -37.61 -18.18 -12.15
C GLU A 505 -38.36 -17.11 -12.95
N ILE A 506 -37.85 -16.76 -14.12
CA ILE A 506 -38.57 -15.92 -15.09
C ILE A 506 -39.06 -16.90 -16.17
N ASP A 507 -40.38 -16.97 -16.37
CA ASP A 507 -41.01 -17.84 -17.38
C ASP A 507 -40.62 -19.33 -17.31
N GLY A 508 -40.30 -19.83 -16.11
CA GLY A 508 -39.97 -21.25 -15.88
C GLY A 508 -38.53 -21.65 -16.25
N SER A 509 -37.67 -20.70 -16.62
CA SER A 509 -36.22 -20.92 -16.73
C SER A 509 -35.49 -20.33 -15.51
N THR A 510 -34.47 -21.04 -15.03
CA THR A 510 -33.54 -20.49 -14.03
C THR A 510 -32.62 -19.52 -14.79
N VAL A 511 -32.70 -18.23 -14.46
CA VAL A 511 -31.77 -17.22 -14.99
C VAL A 511 -30.37 -17.51 -14.46
N SER A 512 -29.36 -17.53 -15.34
CA SER A 512 -27.97 -17.62 -14.91
C SER A 512 -27.59 -16.33 -14.19
N LEU A 513 -27.24 -16.44 -12.91
CA LEU A 513 -26.78 -15.30 -12.12
C LEU A 513 -25.43 -14.79 -12.63
N SER A 514 -24.59 -15.70 -13.16
CA SER A 514 -23.33 -15.29 -13.80
C SER A 514 -23.56 -14.43 -15.03
N GLU A 515 -24.49 -14.80 -15.92
CA GLU A 515 -24.81 -13.99 -17.11
C GLU A 515 -25.44 -12.64 -16.73
N GLU A 516 -26.35 -12.62 -15.74
CA GLU A 516 -26.96 -11.39 -15.24
C GLU A 516 -25.89 -10.44 -14.64
N ALA A 517 -24.97 -10.97 -13.84
CA ALA A 517 -23.89 -10.18 -13.23
C ALA A 517 -22.91 -9.63 -14.28
N ASP A 518 -22.59 -10.40 -15.32
CA ASP A 518 -21.73 -9.97 -16.42
C ASP A 518 -22.41 -8.92 -17.31
N GLY A 519 -23.72 -9.07 -17.56
CA GLY A 519 -24.52 -8.05 -18.25
C GLY A 519 -24.55 -6.73 -17.48
N ILE A 520 -24.79 -6.79 -16.17
CA ILE A 520 -24.77 -5.61 -15.29
C ILE A 520 -23.38 -4.95 -15.28
N ALA A 521 -22.31 -5.73 -15.27
CA ALA A 521 -20.96 -5.17 -15.37
C ALA A 521 -20.76 -4.46 -16.73
N ALA A 522 -21.18 -5.09 -17.83
CA ALA A 522 -21.06 -4.50 -19.17
C ALA A 522 -21.86 -3.18 -19.31
N ASP A 523 -23.05 -3.11 -18.72
CA ASP A 523 -23.91 -1.92 -18.76
C ASP A 523 -23.39 -0.77 -17.88
N HIS A 524 -22.49 -1.05 -16.93
CA HIS A 524 -21.99 -0.10 -15.92
C HIS A 524 -20.46 0.07 -15.93
N ASP A 525 -19.90 0.35 -17.11
CA ASP A 525 -18.46 0.41 -17.37
C ASP A 525 -17.70 1.62 -16.76
N ALA A 526 -18.38 2.49 -16.00
CA ALA A 526 -17.82 3.73 -15.46
C ALA A 526 -16.51 3.51 -14.69
N ILE A 527 -16.41 2.38 -13.97
CA ILE A 527 -15.20 2.04 -13.21
C ILE A 527 -14.00 1.75 -14.11
N LEU A 528 -14.21 1.12 -15.27
CA LEU A 528 -13.15 0.77 -16.22
C LEU A 528 -12.54 2.02 -16.86
N LYS A 529 -13.29 3.12 -16.90
CA LYS A 529 -12.86 4.43 -17.42
C LYS A 529 -12.12 5.29 -16.39
N THR A 530 -12.07 4.86 -15.12
CA THR A 530 -11.32 5.61 -14.10
C THR A 530 -9.83 5.59 -14.38
N GLU A 531 -9.15 6.67 -14.00
CA GLU A 531 -7.72 6.84 -14.29
C GLU A 531 -6.85 5.76 -13.66
N ALA A 532 -7.22 5.24 -12.49
CA ALA A 532 -6.49 4.15 -11.85
C ALA A 532 -6.57 2.87 -12.68
N ILE A 533 -7.77 2.50 -13.13
CA ILE A 533 -8.01 1.27 -13.86
C ILE A 533 -7.44 1.36 -15.29
N SER A 534 -7.61 2.49 -15.97
CA SER A 534 -7.06 2.70 -17.31
C SER A 534 -5.53 2.70 -17.35
N ARG A 535 -4.87 3.07 -16.24
CA ARG A 535 -3.41 2.93 -16.05
C ARG A 535 -3.00 1.55 -15.52
N GLY A 536 -3.92 0.59 -15.40
CA GLY A 536 -3.63 -0.77 -14.93
C GLY A 536 -3.50 -0.91 -13.41
N LEU A 537 -3.67 0.15 -12.61
CA LEU A 537 -3.54 0.15 -11.15
C LEU A 537 -4.76 -0.48 -10.44
N VAL A 538 -5.22 -1.63 -10.93
CA VAL A 538 -6.34 -2.40 -10.35
C VAL A 538 -6.13 -2.69 -8.86
N PRO A 539 -4.95 -3.15 -8.38
CA PRO A 539 -4.74 -3.40 -6.95
C PRO A 539 -4.98 -2.19 -6.06
N LEU A 540 -4.79 -0.97 -6.57
CA LEU A 540 -5.06 0.26 -5.82
C LEU A 540 -6.56 0.44 -5.56
N PHE A 541 -7.40 0.18 -6.56
CA PHE A 541 -8.85 0.17 -6.39
C PHE A 541 -9.28 -0.92 -5.40
N LEU A 542 -8.68 -2.11 -5.49
CA LEU A 542 -8.94 -3.20 -4.55
C LEU A 542 -8.52 -2.86 -3.12
N THR A 543 -7.40 -2.13 -2.95
CA THR A 543 -6.99 -1.56 -1.66
C THR A 543 -8.07 -0.62 -1.12
N ALA A 544 -8.62 0.27 -1.96
CA ALA A 544 -9.70 1.18 -1.54
C ALA A 544 -10.96 0.42 -1.11
N CYS A 545 -11.38 -0.61 -1.87
CA CYS A 545 -12.52 -1.44 -1.50
C CYS A 545 -12.33 -2.11 -0.13
N ARG A 546 -11.17 -2.74 0.09
CA ARG A 546 -10.87 -3.39 1.37
C ARG A 546 -10.81 -2.39 2.53
N HIS A 547 -10.06 -1.30 2.34
CA HIS A 547 -9.78 -0.32 3.37
C HIS A 547 -11.06 0.43 3.80
N HIS A 548 -11.91 0.79 2.84
CA HIS A 548 -13.17 1.51 3.08
C HIS A 548 -14.39 0.61 3.24
N ARG A 549 -14.23 -0.72 3.17
CA ARG A 549 -15.31 -1.72 3.23
C ARG A 549 -16.37 -1.52 2.14
N LEU A 550 -15.96 -1.16 0.93
CA LEU A 550 -16.83 -1.09 -0.23
C LEU A 550 -16.94 -2.47 -0.89
N PRO A 551 -18.14 -2.94 -1.26
CA PRO A 551 -18.28 -4.23 -1.94
C PRO A 551 -17.44 -4.30 -3.20
N LEU A 552 -16.89 -5.47 -3.49
CA LEU A 552 -16.16 -5.69 -4.75
C LEU A 552 -17.17 -5.75 -5.90
N PRO A 553 -17.08 -4.87 -6.92
CA PRO A 553 -18.06 -4.82 -7.99
C PRO A 553 -17.89 -6.01 -8.96
N PRO A 554 -18.94 -6.36 -9.73
CA PRO A 554 -18.95 -7.55 -10.59
C PRO A 554 -17.83 -7.57 -11.65
N HIS A 555 -17.37 -6.39 -12.08
CA HIS A 555 -16.18 -6.20 -12.94
C HIS A 555 -14.92 -6.92 -12.45
N PHE A 556 -14.78 -7.09 -11.13
CA PHE A 556 -13.61 -7.73 -10.52
C PHE A 556 -13.97 -9.07 -9.87
N TRP A 557 -15.10 -9.67 -10.25
CA TRP A 557 -15.43 -11.03 -9.86
C TRP A 557 -14.70 -12.01 -10.79
N PHE A 558 -14.19 -13.10 -10.23
CA PHE A 558 -13.46 -14.10 -10.98
C PHE A 558 -14.34 -14.79 -12.05
N LEU A 559 -13.75 -15.13 -13.19
CA LEU A 559 -14.33 -15.91 -14.27
C LEU A 559 -13.69 -17.31 -14.21
N ALA A 560 -14.48 -18.38 -14.04
CA ALA A 560 -13.92 -19.73 -14.06
C ALA A 560 -14.07 -20.37 -15.45
N GLY A 561 -12.92 -20.51 -16.13
CA GLY A 561 -12.70 -21.40 -17.27
C GLY A 561 -13.22 -20.95 -18.64
N GLY A 562 -12.31 -20.65 -19.58
CA GLY A 562 -12.58 -20.84 -21.02
C GLY A 562 -12.30 -19.70 -22.00
N GLN A 563 -11.59 -18.63 -21.63
CA GLN A 563 -10.85 -17.84 -22.62
C GLN A 563 -9.42 -17.71 -22.15
N SER A 564 -8.55 -18.50 -22.77
CA SER A 564 -7.17 -18.09 -22.97
C SER A 564 -7.16 -16.67 -23.53
N ASP A 565 -6.37 -15.80 -22.91
CA ASP A 565 -6.03 -14.47 -23.40
C ASP A 565 -5.43 -14.53 -24.82
N ASP A 566 -6.28 -14.53 -25.84
CA ASP A 566 -5.93 -14.14 -27.21
C ASP A 566 -6.66 -12.86 -27.66
N ASN A 567 -7.43 -12.21 -26.77
CA ASN A 567 -8.21 -11.01 -27.12
C ASN A 567 -7.87 -9.73 -26.34
N GLN A 568 -6.76 -9.69 -25.61
CA GLN A 568 -6.17 -8.42 -25.13
C GLN A 568 -5.03 -7.91 -26.05
N GLY A 569 -5.08 -8.25 -27.35
CA GLY A 569 -4.10 -7.84 -28.35
C GLY A 569 -4.59 -6.84 -29.42
N GLN A 570 -5.84 -6.37 -29.39
CA GLN A 570 -6.37 -5.46 -30.41
C GLN A 570 -7.10 -4.27 -29.80
N ALA A 571 -6.34 -3.31 -29.28
CA ALA A 571 -6.79 -1.94 -29.11
C ALA A 571 -5.61 -0.95 -29.10
N VAL A 572 -4.72 -1.04 -30.08
CA VAL A 572 -3.87 0.09 -30.49
C VAL A 572 -3.68 -0.02 -32.00
N GLU A 573 -4.50 0.68 -32.78
CA GLU A 573 -4.15 1.00 -34.16
C GLU A 573 -2.90 1.89 -34.12
N GLU A 574 -1.78 1.40 -34.67
CA GLU A 574 -0.64 2.24 -35.01
C GLU A 574 -1.09 3.31 -36.02
N PRO A 575 -0.72 4.59 -35.85
CA PRO A 575 -0.94 5.58 -36.88
C PRO A 575 -0.02 5.25 -38.07
N ALA A 576 -0.64 5.16 -39.24
CA ALA A 576 0.00 4.90 -40.52
C ALA A 576 1.28 5.73 -40.72
N ALA A 577 2.40 5.05 -40.95
CA ALA A 577 3.61 5.65 -41.46
C ALA A 577 3.32 6.23 -42.85
N SER A 578 3.36 7.56 -42.95
CA SER A 578 3.40 8.26 -44.23
C SER A 578 4.71 7.94 -44.95
N ASP A 579 4.60 7.28 -46.10
CA ASP A 579 5.66 7.21 -47.11
C ASP A 579 6.07 8.63 -47.52
N VAL A 580 7.24 9.06 -47.07
CA VAL A 580 7.98 10.17 -47.69
C VAL A 580 9.06 9.54 -48.56
N ASN A 581 8.71 9.30 -49.82
CA ASN A 581 9.67 9.22 -50.90
C ASN A 581 10.18 10.65 -51.19
N ASN A 582 11.50 10.85 -51.03
CA ASN A 582 12.22 11.94 -51.67
C ASN A 582 12.31 11.67 -53.19
N PRO A 583 12.35 12.70 -54.05
CA PRO A 583 13.41 13.71 -54.03
C PRO A 583 12.98 15.14 -53.71
#